data_AF-A0A3D3NWZ6-F1
#
_entry.id   AF-A0A3D3NWZ6-F1
#
_cell.length_a   1.000
_cell.length_b   1.000
_cell.length_c   1.000
_cell.angle_alpha   90.00
_cell.angle_beta   90.00
_cell.angle_gamma   90.00
#
_symmetry.space_group_name_H-M   'P 1'
#
loop_
_entity.id
_entity.type
_entity.pdbx_description
1 polymer ?
#
loop_
_entity_poly.entity_id
_entity_poly.type
_entity_poly.pdbx_seq_one_letter_code
_entity_poly.pdbx_strand_id
1 'polypeptide(L)'
;MPRGAAACDDCGACAKSGWKDDAETYDGLDLPDEDFDYDDFIKREFDNRARQLGGPTREQLWRWVGLAVFIVMVLGYLISV
;
A
#
# COMPACT_ATOMS: atom_id res chain seq x y z
N MET A 1 -12.32 -12.43 -33.31
CA MET A 1 -11.37 -13.51 -32.97
C MET A 1 -11.37 -14.61 -34.02
N PRO A 2 -10.28 -15.39 -34.15
CA PRO A 2 -10.23 -16.59 -34.99
C PRO A 2 -11.33 -17.58 -34.62
N ARG A 3 -11.90 -18.28 -35.62
CA ARG A 3 -12.93 -19.30 -35.36
C ARG A 3 -12.32 -20.45 -34.55
N GLY A 4 -12.93 -20.76 -33.41
CA GLY A 4 -12.48 -21.86 -32.52
C GLY A 4 -11.49 -21.47 -31.43
N ALA A 5 -11.18 -20.17 -31.26
CA ALA A 5 -10.37 -19.72 -30.13
C ALA A 5 -11.09 -19.95 -28.79
N ALA A 6 -10.36 -20.48 -27.79
CA ALA A 6 -10.90 -20.70 -26.45
C ALA A 6 -11.11 -19.38 -25.69
N ALA A 7 -10.25 -18.38 -25.93
CA ALA A 7 -10.33 -17.04 -25.38
C ALA A 7 -9.62 -16.04 -26.30
N CYS A 8 -9.90 -14.75 -26.10
CA CYS A 8 -9.16 -13.63 -26.66
C CYS A 8 -7.78 -13.52 -26.01
N ASP A 9 -6.75 -13.38 -26.83
CA ASP A 9 -5.36 -13.13 -26.48
C ASP A 9 -5.13 -11.72 -25.90
N ASP A 10 -5.89 -10.72 -26.33
CA ASP A 10 -5.73 -9.34 -25.86
C ASP A 10 -6.48 -9.04 -24.56
N CYS A 11 -7.73 -9.52 -24.43
CA CYS A 11 -8.61 -9.16 -23.30
C CYS A 11 -9.09 -10.33 -22.45
N GLY A 12 -8.76 -11.58 -22.81
CA GLY A 12 -9.15 -12.77 -22.04
C GLY A 12 -10.63 -13.16 -22.13
N ALA A 13 -11.44 -12.47 -22.94
CA ALA A 13 -12.85 -12.81 -23.14
C ALA A 13 -13.01 -14.21 -23.77
N CYS A 14 -14.03 -14.96 -23.37
CA CYS A 14 -14.35 -16.30 -23.90
C CYS A 14 -15.88 -16.48 -24.04
N ALA A 15 -16.29 -17.63 -24.58
CA ALA A 15 -17.70 -17.96 -24.75
C ALA A 15 -18.55 -17.87 -23.47
N LYS A 16 -17.93 -18.03 -22.29
CA LYS A 16 -18.61 -17.93 -20.99
C LYS A 16 -18.74 -16.48 -20.49
N SER A 17 -17.74 -15.63 -20.73
CA SER A 17 -17.78 -14.20 -20.32
C SER A 17 -18.54 -13.33 -21.32
N GLY A 18 -18.86 -13.87 -22.50
CA GLY A 18 -19.40 -13.13 -23.63
C GLY A 18 -18.28 -12.66 -24.55
N TRP A 19 -18.51 -12.78 -25.85
CA TRP A 19 -17.69 -12.15 -26.87
C TRP A 19 -18.20 -10.73 -27.11
N LYS A 20 -17.29 -9.78 -27.30
CA LYS A 20 -17.64 -8.41 -27.65
C LYS A 20 -17.94 -8.37 -29.16
N ASP A 21 -19.22 -8.33 -29.54
CA ASP A 21 -19.66 -8.29 -30.94
C ASP A 21 -19.32 -6.96 -31.63
N ASP A 22 -19.12 -5.89 -30.84
CA ASP A 22 -18.82 -4.52 -31.26
C ASP A 22 -17.38 -4.11 -30.88
N ALA A 23 -16.41 -5.00 -31.05
CA ALA A 23 -15.00 -4.73 -30.73
C ALA A 23 -14.39 -3.52 -31.48
N GLU A 24 -15.01 -3.08 -32.58
CA GLU A 24 -14.65 -1.85 -33.32
C GLU A 24 -14.99 -0.59 -32.50
N THR A 25 -16.02 -0.66 -31.66
CA THR A 25 -16.40 0.41 -30.74
C THR A 25 -15.62 0.21 -29.45
N TYR A 26 -14.53 0.94 -29.32
CA TYR A 26 -13.98 1.25 -28.01
C TYR A 26 -15.04 2.05 -27.25
N ASP A 27 -15.90 1.34 -26.50
CA ASP A 27 -16.44 1.90 -25.26
C ASP A 27 -15.21 2.13 -24.41
N GLY A 28 -14.63 3.32 -24.57
CA GLY A 28 -13.71 3.87 -23.60
C GLY A 28 -14.35 3.67 -22.24
N LEU A 29 -13.53 3.41 -21.22
CA LEU A 29 -14.03 3.46 -19.85
C LEU A 29 -14.82 4.76 -19.76
N ASP A 30 -16.09 4.69 -19.32
CA ASP A 30 -16.96 5.84 -19.03
C ASP A 30 -16.39 6.59 -17.80
N LEU A 31 -15.12 6.92 -17.93
CA LEU A 31 -14.35 7.71 -17.02
C LEU A 31 -14.96 9.10 -17.13
N PRO A 32 -15.35 9.70 -16.01
CA PRO A 32 -15.79 11.08 -16.04
C PRO A 32 -14.73 11.92 -16.75
N ASP A 33 -15.17 12.88 -17.58
CA ASP A 33 -14.31 13.85 -18.26
C ASP A 33 -13.55 14.78 -17.28
N GLU A 34 -13.74 14.58 -15.97
CA GLU A 34 -13.12 15.31 -14.89
C GLU A 34 -11.68 14.85 -14.68
N ASP A 35 -10.75 15.80 -14.49
CA ASP A 35 -9.36 15.51 -14.14
C ASP A 35 -9.32 14.70 -12.82
N PHE A 36 -8.91 13.44 -12.90
CA PHE A 36 -8.77 12.58 -11.74
C PHE A 36 -7.70 13.16 -10.79
N ASP A 37 -8.11 13.59 -9.59
CA ASP A 37 -7.20 14.09 -8.56
C ASP A 37 -6.43 12.91 -7.92
N TYR A 38 -5.26 12.63 -8.50
CA TYR A 38 -4.34 11.64 -7.98
C TYR A 38 -3.91 11.93 -6.53
N ASP A 39 -3.74 13.20 -6.15
CA ASP A 39 -3.28 13.56 -4.81
C ASP A 39 -4.38 13.33 -3.76
N ASP A 40 -5.65 13.64 -4.07
CA ASP A 40 -6.80 13.33 -3.21
C ASP A 40 -6.98 11.81 -3.04
N PHE A 41 -6.90 11.05 -4.13
CA PHE A 41 -6.98 9.60 -4.10
C PHE A 41 -5.91 8.98 -3.20
N ILE A 42 -4.65 9.43 -3.36
CA ILE A 42 -3.54 8.92 -2.55
C ILE A 42 -3.75 9.26 -1.07
N LYS A 43 -4.18 10.48 -0.76
CA LYS A 43 -4.47 10.87 0.63
C LYS A 43 -5.60 10.03 1.23
N ARG A 44 -6.74 9.93 0.55
CA ARG A 44 -7.90 9.19 1.06
C ARG A 44 -7.59 7.71 1.31
N GLU A 45 -6.87 7.07 0.40
CA GLU A 45 -6.71 5.61 0.39
C GLU A 45 -5.44 5.11 1.10
N PHE A 46 -4.41 5.96 1.20
CA PHE A 46 -3.09 5.56 1.71
C PHE A 46 -2.60 6.38 2.92
N ASP A 47 -3.17 7.54 3.24
CA ASP A 47 -2.72 8.36 4.39
C ASP A 47 -2.92 7.66 5.74
N ASN A 48 -3.87 6.70 5.81
CA ASN A 48 -4.12 5.92 7.02
C ASN A 48 -3.07 4.83 7.29
N ARG A 49 -2.22 4.47 6.32
CA ARG A 49 -1.19 3.43 6.54
C ARG A 49 0.08 3.98 7.22
N ALA A 50 0.40 5.25 7.01
CA ALA A 50 1.58 5.86 7.61
C ALA A 50 1.41 6.12 9.11
N ARG A 51 0.19 6.38 9.58
CA ARG A 51 -0.09 6.63 11.02
C ARG A 51 -0.17 5.36 11.88
N GLN A 52 -0.26 4.18 11.27
CA GLN A 52 -0.57 2.95 12.02
C GLN A 52 0.66 2.15 12.48
N LEU A 53 1.86 2.49 12.00
CA LEU A 53 3.12 1.97 12.55
C LEU A 53 3.57 2.89 13.69
N GLY A 54 2.81 2.88 14.79
CA GLY A 54 3.13 3.56 16.05
C GLY A 54 4.30 2.91 16.77
N GLY A 55 5.47 2.86 16.13
CA GLY A 55 6.72 2.47 16.76
C GLY A 55 7.22 3.56 17.70
N PRO A 56 7.95 3.21 18.77
CA PRO A 56 8.61 4.21 19.61
C PRO A 56 9.51 5.07 18.73
N THR A 57 9.39 6.40 18.89
CA THR A 57 10.23 7.33 18.14
C THR A 57 11.70 7.08 18.49
N ARG A 58 12.61 7.42 17.57
CA ARG A 58 14.06 7.29 17.79
C ARG A 58 14.51 7.94 19.09
N GLU A 59 13.91 9.06 19.46
CA GLU A 59 14.16 9.77 20.72
C GLU A 59 13.72 8.98 21.95
N GLN A 60 12.55 8.32 21.89
CA GLN A 60 12.09 7.43 22.96
C GLN A 60 13.04 6.25 23.15
N LEU A 61 13.55 5.66 22.06
CA LEU A 61 14.53 4.57 22.13
C LEU A 61 15.84 5.01 22.82
N TRP A 62 16.40 6.15 22.43
CA TRP A 62 17.62 6.69 23.06
C TRP A 62 17.42 7.03 24.54
N ARG A 63 16.22 7.50 24.91
CA ARG A 63 15.89 7.77 26.32
C ARG A 63 15.89 6.50 27.17
N TRP A 64 15.33 5.40 26.66
CA TRP A 64 15.35 4.10 27.33
C TRP A 64 16.76 3.51 27.43
N VAL A 65 17.57 3.65 26.38
CA VAL A 65 18.99 3.24 26.40
C VAL A 65 19.76 4.03 27.46
N GLY A 66 19.61 5.35 27.50
CA GLY A 66 20.26 6.19 28.51
C GLY A 66 19.84 5.82 29.94
N LEU A 67 18.56 5.55 30.17
CA LEU A 67 18.03 5.08 31.46
C LEU A 67 18.66 3.73 31.86
N ALA A 68 18.71 2.77 30.94
CA ALA A 68 19.28 1.45 31.20
C ALA A 68 20.77 1.53 31.57
N VAL A 69 21.55 2.32 30.82
CA VAL A 69 22.98 2.55 31.12
C VAL A 69 23.15 3.19 32.50
N PHE A 70 22.32 4.19 32.83
CA PHE A 70 22.37 4.84 34.13
C PHE A 70 22.09 3.86 35.29
N ILE A 71 21.05 3.02 35.16
CA ILE A 71 20.73 2.00 36.16
C ILE A 71 21.89 1.02 36.35
N VAL A 72 22.49 0.54 35.25
CA VAL A 72 23.65 -0.38 35.32
C VAL A 72 24.83 0.27 36.03
N MET A 73 25.13 1.55 35.74
CA MET A 73 26.20 2.28 36.43
C MET A 73 25.93 2.40 37.94
N VAL A 74 24.70 2.75 38.33
CA VAL A 74 24.32 2.89 39.75
C VAL A 74 24.40 1.54 40.47
N LEU A 75 23.87 0.48 39.88
CA LEU A 75 23.93 -0.86 40.46
C LEU A 75 25.37 -1.36 40.58
N GLY A 76 26.20 -1.14 39.55
CA GLY A 76 27.62 -1.49 39.59
C GLY A 76 28.38 -0.74 40.69
N TYR A 77 28.09 0.56 40.87
CA TYR A 77 28.65 1.36 41.94
C TYR A 77 28.24 0.84 43.33
N LEU A 78 26.95 0.52 43.51
CA LEU A 78 26.43 -0.01 44.78
C LEU A 78 26.98 -1.39 45.13
N ILE A 79 27.31 -2.22 44.15
CA ILE A 79 27.93 -3.55 44.37
C ILE A 79 29.42 -3.41 44.67
N SER A 80 30.06 -2.34 44.19
CA SER A 80 31.49 -2.08 44.37
C SER A 80 31.83 -1.35 45.67
N VAL A 81 30.85 -0.74 46.35
CA VAL A 81 31.04 0.07 47.57
C VAL A 81 30.81 -0.71 48.85
#